data_AF-A0A959L5L7-F1
#
_entry.id   AF-A0A959L5L7-F1
#
_cell.length_a   1.000
_cell.length_b   1.000
_cell.length_c   1.000
_cell.angle_alpha   90.00
_cell.angle_beta   90.00
_cell.angle_gamma   90.00
#
_symmetry.space_group_name_H-M   'P 1'
#
loop_
_entity.id
_entity.type
_entity.pdbx_description
1 polymer ?
#
loop_
_entity_poly.entity_id
_entity_poly.type
_entity_poly.pdbx_seq_one_letter_code
_entity_poly.pdbx_strand_id
1 'polypeptide(L)'
;MNTQTIRDIASFCLSKVEGIFLRGIDVVRWVPKRLWRIVNHLGSFIYRIYKRPQEVLNVKEHFYWIIELVFYIADLVGVAEIYESLADIIKFNTRPLNETEKTLVSKFFGDSLNLRRIRIDEFAFGGPRSHDFAYVSFYTINSWGELNEDIFVHELVHIWQYHQLGSVYIPRALRAQFSHEGYDYGGLANLVLAIRTGKKLSAFNLEQQGDIIADYHRIIKGKNPRWGAITKEDLWVYEHLIGDLKAKTGEVAA
;
A
#
# COMPACT_ATOMS: atom_id res chain seq x y z
N MET A 1 -8.13 34.40 19.79
CA MET A 1 -7.59 33.38 18.86
C MET A 1 -6.64 34.09 17.91
N ASN A 2 -5.37 33.67 17.80
CA ASN A 2 -4.39 34.35 16.96
C ASN A 2 -4.69 34.09 15.47
N THR A 3 -4.34 35.01 14.58
CA THR A 3 -4.49 34.92 13.12
C THR A 3 -3.86 33.63 12.56
N GLN A 4 -2.76 33.17 13.14
CA GLN A 4 -2.13 31.90 12.76
C GLN A 4 -3.07 30.70 12.99
N THR A 5 -3.66 30.61 14.18
CA THR A 5 -4.61 29.54 14.53
C THR A 5 -5.83 29.51 13.60
N ILE A 6 -6.35 30.68 13.20
CA ILE A 6 -7.46 30.76 12.23
C ILE A 6 -7.04 30.21 10.86
N ARG A 7 -5.83 30.55 10.40
CA ARG A 7 -5.29 30.05 9.13
C ARG A 7 -5.08 28.54 9.17
N ASP A 8 -4.56 28.01 10.27
CA ASP A 8 -4.32 26.58 10.43
C ASP A 8 -5.64 25.80 10.39
N ILE A 9 -6.67 26.27 11.10
CA ILE A 9 -8.01 25.68 11.07
C ILE A 9 -8.61 25.75 9.66
N ALA A 10 -8.53 26.91 9.00
CA ALA A 10 -9.06 27.09 7.65
C ALA A 10 -8.35 26.17 6.64
N SER A 11 -7.03 26.06 6.72
CA SER A 11 -6.23 25.16 5.88
C SER A 11 -6.60 23.70 6.11
N PHE A 12 -6.77 23.31 7.37
CA PHE A 12 -7.20 21.97 7.73
C PHE A 12 -8.59 21.63 7.17
N CYS A 13 -9.59 22.51 7.38
CA CYS A 13 -10.93 22.33 6.82
C CYS A 13 -10.91 22.26 5.29
N LEU A 14 -10.13 23.13 4.63
CA LEU A 14 -9.99 23.12 3.18
C LEU A 14 -9.41 21.80 2.68
N SER A 15 -8.43 21.23 3.38
CA SER A 15 -7.82 19.94 3.02
C SER A 15 -8.81 18.77 3.08
N LYS A 16 -9.82 18.84 3.96
CA LYS A 16 -10.90 17.84 4.04
C LYS A 16 -11.86 17.96 2.87
N VAL A 17 -12.32 19.18 2.58
CA VAL A 17 -13.18 19.45 1.41
C VAL A 17 -12.50 19.03 0.11
N GLU A 18 -11.23 19.40 -0.04
CA GLU A 18 -10.38 19.00 -1.15
C GLU A 18 -10.25 17.47 -1.24
N GLY A 19 -10.04 16.79 -0.11
CA GLY A 19 -9.97 15.33 -0.05
C GLY A 19 -11.24 14.65 -0.53
N ILE A 20 -12.41 15.10 -0.08
CA ILE A 20 -13.72 14.59 -0.52
C ILE A 20 -13.92 14.83 -2.02
N PHE A 21 -13.58 16.02 -2.51
CA PHE A 21 -13.68 16.35 -3.92
C PHE A 21 -12.78 15.47 -4.80
N LEU A 22 -11.52 15.28 -4.40
CA LEU A 22 -10.58 14.40 -5.10
C LEU A 22 -11.07 12.95 -5.13
N ARG A 23 -11.63 12.44 -4.02
CA ARG A 23 -12.26 11.12 -3.96
C ARG A 23 -13.43 11.01 -4.95
N GLY A 24 -14.29 12.03 -5.01
CA GLY A 24 -15.40 12.08 -5.98
C GLY A 24 -14.92 12.00 -7.44
N ILE A 25 -13.83 12.70 -7.78
CA ILE A 25 -13.19 12.59 -9.09
C ILE A 25 -12.63 11.19 -9.31
N ASP A 26 -11.97 10.61 -8.31
CA ASP A 26 -11.34 9.29 -8.41
C ASP A 26 -12.36 8.18 -8.71
N VAL A 27 -13.58 8.24 -8.13
CA VAL A 27 -14.65 7.28 -8.45
C VAL A 27 -14.87 7.16 -9.95
N VAL A 28 -14.91 8.29 -10.67
CA VAL A 28 -15.13 8.32 -12.12
C VAL A 28 -13.84 8.02 -12.89
N ARG A 29 -12.74 8.68 -12.52
CA ARG A 29 -11.44 8.59 -13.21
C ARG A 29 -10.93 7.14 -13.27
N TRP A 30 -11.18 6.35 -12.22
CA TRP A 30 -10.64 5.00 -12.10
C TRP A 30 -11.54 3.91 -12.67
N VAL A 31 -12.77 4.22 -13.13
CA VAL A 31 -13.70 3.23 -13.71
C VAL A 31 -13.04 2.35 -14.78
N PRO A 32 -12.31 2.89 -15.78
CA PRO A 32 -11.70 2.05 -16.82
C PRO A 32 -10.70 1.03 -16.25
N LYS A 33 -9.86 1.46 -15.30
CA LYS A 33 -8.87 0.59 -14.64
C LYS A 33 -9.56 -0.47 -13.77
N ARG A 34 -10.63 -0.10 -13.05
CA ARG A 34 -11.42 -1.01 -12.21
C ARG A 34 -12.13 -2.09 -13.04
N LEU A 35 -12.75 -1.69 -14.14
CA LEU A 35 -13.37 -2.62 -15.10
C LEU A 35 -12.33 -3.58 -15.70
N TRP A 36 -11.16 -3.07 -16.10
CA TRP A 36 -10.08 -3.90 -16.64
C TRP A 36 -9.59 -4.95 -15.62
N ARG A 37 -9.47 -4.59 -14.33
CA ARG A 37 -9.13 -5.55 -13.27
C ARG A 37 -10.16 -6.67 -13.15
N ILE A 38 -11.46 -6.34 -13.19
CA ILE A 38 -12.54 -7.33 -13.16
C ILE A 38 -12.46 -8.26 -14.37
N VAL A 39 -12.30 -7.70 -15.57
CA VAL A 39 -12.18 -8.47 -16.82
C VAL A 39 -10.99 -9.44 -16.74
N ASN A 40 -9.82 -8.97 -16.29
CA ASN A 40 -8.66 -9.84 -16.12
C ASN A 40 -8.87 -10.91 -15.05
N HIS A 41 -9.53 -10.58 -13.95
CA HIS A 41 -9.83 -11.53 -12.88
C HIS A 41 -10.74 -12.66 -13.37
N LEU A 42 -11.79 -12.31 -14.12
CA LEU A 42 -12.68 -13.28 -14.77
C LEU A 42 -11.94 -14.09 -15.85
N GLY A 43 -11.12 -13.45 -16.68
CA GLY A 43 -10.30 -14.11 -17.69
C GLY A 43 -9.32 -15.12 -17.08
N SER A 44 -8.71 -14.79 -15.93
CA SER A 44 -7.81 -15.69 -15.20
C SER A 44 -8.54 -16.95 -14.72
N PHE A 45 -9.82 -16.84 -14.36
CA PHE A 45 -10.64 -17.98 -13.96
C PHE A 45 -10.96 -18.89 -15.14
N ILE A 46 -11.35 -18.31 -16.28
CA ILE A 46 -11.59 -19.06 -17.53
C ILE A 46 -10.30 -19.78 -17.96
N TYR A 47 -9.15 -19.13 -17.85
CA TYR A 47 -7.86 -19.75 -18.12
C TYR A 47 -7.59 -20.94 -17.20
N ARG A 48 -7.88 -20.83 -15.89
CA ARG A 48 -7.74 -21.96 -14.93
C ARG A 48 -8.66 -23.12 -15.29
N ILE A 49 -9.91 -22.86 -15.68
CA ILE A 49 -10.83 -23.92 -16.14
C ILE A 49 -10.22 -24.71 -17.30
N TYR A 50 -9.63 -24.02 -18.28
CA TYR A 50 -9.12 -24.66 -19.49
C TYR A 50 -7.74 -25.32 -19.31
N LYS A 51 -6.82 -24.67 -18.60
CA LYS A 51 -5.42 -25.12 -18.49
C LYS A 51 -5.08 -25.84 -17.18
N ARG A 52 -5.84 -25.61 -16.10
CA ARG A 52 -5.56 -26.12 -14.76
C ARG A 52 -6.83 -26.48 -13.98
N PRO A 53 -7.68 -27.39 -14.51
CA PRO A 53 -8.98 -27.69 -13.93
C PRO A 53 -8.90 -28.18 -12.47
N GLN A 54 -7.79 -28.81 -12.09
CA GLN A 54 -7.53 -29.27 -10.72
C GLN A 54 -7.52 -28.11 -9.69
N GLU A 55 -7.02 -26.92 -10.09
CA GLU A 55 -7.00 -25.74 -9.22
C GLU A 55 -8.41 -25.17 -9.00
N VAL A 56 -9.33 -25.36 -9.95
CA VAL A 56 -10.71 -24.89 -9.85
C VAL A 56 -11.50 -25.71 -8.83
N LEU A 57 -11.17 -27.00 -8.68
CA LEU A 57 -11.77 -27.89 -7.69
C LEU A 57 -11.23 -27.65 -6.27
N ASN A 58 -10.16 -26.89 -6.11
CA ASN A 58 -9.64 -26.53 -4.81
C ASN A 58 -10.53 -25.47 -4.16
N VAL A 59 -11.34 -25.90 -3.18
CA VAL A 59 -12.29 -25.05 -2.45
C VAL A 59 -11.62 -23.80 -1.85
N LYS A 60 -10.39 -23.94 -1.34
CA LYS A 60 -9.65 -22.83 -0.74
C LYS A 60 -9.27 -21.78 -1.79
N GLU A 61 -8.73 -22.20 -2.93
CA GLU A 61 -8.37 -21.29 -4.03
C GLU A 61 -9.60 -20.63 -4.66
N HIS A 62 -10.70 -21.39 -4.78
CA HIS A 62 -11.96 -20.85 -5.29
C HIS A 62 -12.56 -19.81 -4.33
N PHE A 63 -12.52 -20.07 -3.02
CA PHE A 63 -12.95 -19.12 -2.01
C PHE A 63 -12.16 -17.80 -2.06
N TYR A 64 -10.83 -17.86 -2.19
CA TYR A 64 -10.03 -16.65 -2.36
C TYR A 64 -10.37 -15.91 -3.65
N TRP A 65 -10.57 -16.61 -4.76
CA TRP A 65 -10.97 -15.98 -6.01
C TRP A 65 -12.30 -15.21 -5.88
N ILE A 66 -13.27 -15.77 -5.16
CA ILE A 66 -14.56 -15.10 -4.86
C ILE A 66 -14.34 -13.86 -3.99
N ILE A 67 -13.53 -13.96 -2.92
CA ILE A 67 -13.20 -12.79 -2.08
C ILE A 67 -12.61 -11.68 -2.93
N GLU A 68 -11.61 -11.97 -3.76
CA GLU A 68 -11.00 -10.97 -4.62
C GLU A 68 -12.00 -10.32 -5.58
N LEU A 69 -12.94 -11.10 -6.14
CA LEU A 69 -14.02 -10.57 -6.98
C LEU A 69 -14.91 -9.58 -6.21
N VAL A 70 -15.26 -9.87 -4.95
CA VAL A 70 -16.03 -8.96 -4.10
C VAL A 70 -15.29 -7.63 -3.89
N PHE A 71 -13.99 -7.65 -3.63
CA PHE A 71 -13.18 -6.44 -3.51
C PHE A 71 -13.11 -5.65 -4.82
N TYR A 72 -12.97 -6.31 -5.97
CA TYR A 72 -13.01 -5.60 -7.26
C TYR A 72 -14.36 -4.97 -7.57
N ILE A 73 -15.47 -5.62 -7.21
CA ILE A 73 -16.82 -5.05 -7.35
C ILE A 73 -17.00 -3.85 -6.39
N ALA A 74 -16.52 -3.97 -5.15
CA ALA A 74 -16.54 -2.89 -4.18
C ALA A 74 -15.72 -1.67 -4.67
N ASP A 75 -14.56 -1.91 -5.28
CA ASP A 75 -13.79 -0.85 -5.93
C ASP A 75 -14.61 -0.19 -7.06
N LEU A 76 -15.25 -0.97 -7.93
CA LEU A 76 -16.01 -0.43 -9.06
C LEU A 76 -17.08 0.59 -8.64
N VAL A 77 -17.79 0.31 -7.53
CA VAL A 77 -18.83 1.21 -7.00
C VAL A 77 -18.29 2.28 -6.04
N GLY A 78 -16.98 2.33 -5.83
CA GLY A 78 -16.32 3.37 -5.05
C GLY A 78 -16.44 3.23 -3.53
N VAL A 79 -16.55 2.00 -3.02
CA VAL A 79 -16.63 1.74 -1.56
C VAL A 79 -15.46 2.38 -0.81
N ALA A 80 -14.25 2.32 -1.36
CA ALA A 80 -13.07 2.91 -0.74
C ALA A 80 -13.20 4.43 -0.60
N GLU A 81 -13.62 5.12 -1.66
CA GLU A 81 -13.83 6.58 -1.64
C GLU A 81 -14.93 6.98 -0.68
N ILE A 82 -16.03 6.23 -0.62
CA ILE A 82 -17.13 6.45 0.32
C ILE A 82 -16.64 6.26 1.75
N TYR A 83 -15.98 5.15 2.04
CA TYR A 83 -15.43 4.84 3.35
C TYR A 83 -14.46 5.93 3.81
N GLU A 84 -13.48 6.32 2.98
CA GLU A 84 -12.53 7.35 3.35
C GLU A 84 -13.20 8.71 3.55
N SER A 85 -14.21 9.05 2.74
CA SER A 85 -14.94 10.32 2.90
C SER A 85 -15.72 10.35 4.21
N LEU A 86 -16.40 9.25 4.55
CA LEU A 86 -17.11 9.10 5.82
C LEU A 86 -16.15 9.13 7.01
N ALA A 87 -15.02 8.41 6.92
CA ALA A 87 -14.00 8.40 7.95
C ALA A 87 -13.42 9.79 8.17
N ASP A 88 -13.15 10.56 7.10
CA ASP A 88 -12.59 11.92 7.18
C ASP A 88 -13.58 12.93 7.77
N ILE A 89 -14.89 12.72 7.58
CA ILE A 89 -15.97 13.52 8.19
C ILE A 89 -16.15 13.17 9.67
N ILE A 90 -16.16 11.88 10.02
CA ILE A 90 -16.41 11.41 11.38
C ILE A 90 -15.17 11.62 12.26
N LYS A 91 -13.98 11.33 11.73
CA LYS A 91 -12.70 11.47 12.42
C LYS A 91 -12.06 12.82 12.09
N PHE A 92 -12.29 13.78 12.97
CA PHE A 92 -11.71 15.11 12.85
C PHE A 92 -10.19 15.15 13.02
N ASN A 93 -9.55 14.08 13.46
CA ASN A 93 -8.09 14.01 13.66
C ASN A 93 -7.31 13.52 12.44
N THR A 94 -8.01 13.01 11.41
CA THR A 94 -7.37 12.60 10.17
C THR A 94 -6.73 13.81 9.49
N ARG A 95 -5.42 13.77 9.30
CA ARG A 95 -4.60 14.89 8.79
C ARG A 95 -3.92 14.58 7.45
N PRO A 96 -3.61 15.60 6.64
CA PRO A 96 -2.70 15.43 5.50
C PRO A 96 -1.26 15.17 5.95
N LEU A 97 -0.40 14.78 5.01
CA LEU A 97 1.03 14.64 5.24
C LEU A 97 1.69 15.99 5.58
N ASN A 98 2.65 15.98 6.50
CA ASN A 98 3.56 17.10 6.75
C ASN A 98 4.71 17.15 5.72
N GLU A 99 5.53 18.20 5.73
CA GLU A 99 6.60 18.38 4.73
C GLU A 99 7.69 17.30 4.78
N THR A 100 8.04 16.81 5.97
CA THR A 100 9.00 15.72 6.15
C THR A 100 8.46 14.42 5.56
N GLU A 101 7.20 14.09 5.86
CA GLU A 101 6.50 12.92 5.32
C GLU A 101 6.37 13.01 3.80
N LYS A 102 5.99 14.17 3.24
CA LYS A 102 5.92 14.40 1.78
C LYS A 102 7.27 14.18 1.09
N THR A 103 8.35 14.67 1.71
CA THR A 103 9.72 14.49 1.20
C THR A 103 10.08 13.01 1.16
N LEU A 104 9.72 12.26 2.21
CA LEU A 104 9.98 10.83 2.30
C LEU A 104 9.17 10.03 1.26
N VAL A 105 7.89 10.34 1.08
CA VAL A 105 7.08 9.72 0.00
C VAL A 105 7.71 10.00 -1.36
N SER A 106 8.06 11.25 -1.65
CA SER A 106 8.65 11.64 -2.93
C SER A 106 9.99 10.93 -3.19
N LYS A 107 10.80 10.72 -2.14
CA LYS A 107 12.08 9.99 -2.24
C LYS A 107 11.89 8.56 -2.74
N PHE A 108 10.88 7.85 -2.22
CA PHE A 108 10.64 6.43 -2.50
C PHE A 108 9.78 6.18 -3.72
N PHE A 109 8.71 6.95 -3.86
CA PHE A 109 7.64 6.71 -4.82
C PHE A 109 7.67 7.71 -6.00
N GLY A 110 8.46 8.77 -5.92
CA GLY A 110 8.46 9.83 -6.94
C GLY A 110 7.04 10.37 -7.14
N ASP A 111 6.59 10.39 -8.39
CA ASP A 111 5.24 10.83 -8.77
C ASP A 111 4.21 9.69 -8.81
N SER A 112 4.56 8.46 -8.38
CA SER A 112 3.67 7.31 -8.47
C SER A 112 2.46 7.41 -7.52
N LEU A 113 2.57 8.22 -6.47
CA LEU A 113 1.53 8.41 -5.45
C LEU A 113 1.07 9.87 -5.41
N ASN A 114 -0.24 10.07 -5.36
CA ASN A 114 -0.81 11.40 -5.15
C ASN A 114 -0.75 11.78 -3.67
N LEU A 115 0.23 12.61 -3.30
CA LEU A 115 0.41 13.10 -1.92
C LEU A 115 -0.85 13.75 -1.33
N ARG A 116 -1.70 14.36 -2.18
CA ARG A 116 -2.96 15.01 -1.73
C ARG A 116 -4.00 13.98 -1.27
N ARG A 117 -3.90 12.73 -1.70
CA ARG A 117 -4.82 11.64 -1.29
C ARG A 117 -4.41 11.01 0.04
N ILE A 118 -3.13 11.04 0.38
CA ILE A 118 -2.61 10.37 1.57
C ILE A 118 -3.06 11.11 2.84
N ARG A 119 -3.50 10.33 3.83
CA ARG A 119 -3.95 10.81 5.14
C ARG A 119 -3.36 9.97 6.25
N ILE A 120 -3.14 10.59 7.41
CA ILE A 120 -2.71 9.94 8.65
C ILE A 120 -3.81 10.09 9.69
N ASP A 121 -4.16 8.99 10.35
CA ASP A 121 -5.03 8.94 11.52
C ASP A 121 -4.29 8.29 12.70
N GLU A 122 -3.84 9.10 13.65
CA GLU A 122 -3.10 8.65 14.85
C GLU A 122 -4.03 8.15 15.98
N PHE A 123 -5.34 8.07 15.70
CA PHE A 123 -6.37 7.56 16.60
C PHE A 123 -7.12 6.40 15.94
N ALA A 124 -6.37 5.35 15.60
CA ALA A 124 -6.89 4.13 15.00
C ALA A 124 -8.14 3.61 15.73
N PHE A 125 -9.09 3.03 14.97
CA PHE A 125 -10.30 2.44 15.56
C PHE A 125 -10.08 0.98 15.95
N GLY A 126 -9.24 0.27 15.20
CA GLY A 126 -8.99 -1.16 15.34
C GLY A 126 -7.56 -1.49 15.76
N GLY A 127 -7.38 -2.75 16.19
CA GLY A 127 -6.08 -3.32 16.56
C GLY A 127 -5.59 -2.95 17.97
N PRO A 128 -4.50 -3.58 18.43
CA PRO A 128 -3.95 -3.38 19.76
C PRO A 128 -3.44 -1.94 19.94
N ARG A 129 -3.72 -1.34 21.09
CA ARG A 129 -3.22 -0.01 21.48
C ARG A 129 -1.72 -0.07 21.82
N SER A 130 -0.88 -0.15 20.80
CA SER A 130 0.59 -0.08 20.90
C SER A 130 1.10 0.99 19.93
N HIS A 131 2.13 1.73 20.33
CA HIS A 131 2.76 2.75 19.49
C HIS A 131 3.37 2.20 18.20
N ASP A 132 3.67 0.89 18.15
CA ASP A 132 4.20 0.22 16.95
C ASP A 132 3.10 -0.40 16.07
N PHE A 133 1.82 -0.25 16.42
CA PHE A 133 0.73 -0.79 15.61
C PHE A 133 0.24 0.24 14.58
N ALA A 134 0.29 -0.15 13.31
CA ALA A 134 -0.24 0.60 12.19
C ALA A 134 -0.97 -0.31 11.21
N TYR A 135 -1.90 0.25 10.44
CA TYR A 135 -2.49 -0.42 9.27
C TYR A 135 -2.98 0.59 8.24
N VAL A 136 -2.94 0.18 6.97
CA VAL A 136 -3.56 0.93 5.87
C VAL A 136 -4.97 0.44 5.61
N SER A 137 -5.91 1.38 5.44
CA SER A 137 -7.23 1.05 4.87
C SER A 137 -7.21 1.22 3.36
N PHE A 138 -6.84 2.41 2.87
CA PHE A 138 -6.76 2.75 1.44
C PHE A 138 -5.61 3.74 1.19
N TYR A 139 -5.87 5.04 1.12
CA TYR A 139 -4.85 6.09 1.18
C TYR A 139 -4.66 6.63 2.60
N THR A 140 -5.31 6.02 3.59
CA THR A 140 -5.24 6.42 5.00
C THR A 140 -4.43 5.41 5.79
N ILE A 141 -3.37 5.89 6.47
CA ILE A 141 -2.58 5.14 7.44
C ILE A 141 -3.19 5.40 8.81
N ASN A 142 -3.51 4.34 9.53
CA ASN A 142 -4.08 4.39 10.88
C ASN A 142 -3.03 3.89 11.87
N SER A 143 -2.82 4.59 12.98
CA SER A 143 -1.90 4.21 14.05
C SER A 143 -2.43 4.57 15.43
N TRP A 144 -1.78 4.08 16.48
CA TRP A 144 -2.00 4.54 17.86
C TRP A 144 -0.87 5.48 18.29
N GLY A 145 -1.01 6.76 17.95
CA GLY A 145 0.02 7.79 18.18
C GLY A 145 0.98 7.96 17.01
N GLU A 146 2.10 8.66 17.26
CA GLU A 146 3.10 9.00 16.24
C GLU A 146 3.76 7.74 15.65
N LEU A 147 3.86 7.71 14.32
CA LEU A 147 4.47 6.60 13.59
C LEU A 147 5.99 6.72 13.57
N ASN A 148 6.67 5.62 13.87
CA ASN A 148 8.08 5.48 13.55
C ASN A 148 8.31 5.63 12.04
N GLU A 149 9.34 6.36 11.60
CA GLU A 149 9.68 6.58 10.19
C GLU A 149 9.81 5.24 9.41
N ASP A 150 10.34 4.19 10.04
CA ASP A 150 10.50 2.86 9.43
C ASP A 150 9.14 2.18 9.18
N ILE A 151 8.21 2.28 10.15
CA ILE A 151 6.84 1.75 10.02
C ILE A 151 6.08 2.58 8.98
N PHE A 152 6.21 3.91 9.02
CA PHE A 152 5.58 4.77 8.04
C PHE A 152 6.00 4.41 6.61
N VAL A 153 7.28 4.14 6.35
CA VAL A 153 7.75 3.68 5.03
C VAL A 153 7.12 2.34 4.63
N HIS A 154 6.98 1.38 5.57
CA HIS A 154 6.27 0.13 5.33
C HIS A 154 4.81 0.39 4.91
N GLU A 155 4.08 1.20 5.68
CA GLU A 155 2.68 1.51 5.40
C GLU A 155 2.51 2.26 4.05
N LEU A 156 3.47 3.09 3.64
CA LEU A 156 3.44 3.71 2.32
C LEU A 156 3.49 2.70 1.17
N VAL A 157 4.17 1.56 1.35
CA VAL A 157 4.16 0.48 0.36
C VAL A 157 2.75 -0.11 0.23
N HIS A 158 2.00 -0.24 1.32
CA HIS A 158 0.60 -0.68 1.25
C HIS A 158 -0.30 0.33 0.53
N ILE A 159 -0.07 1.64 0.69
CA ILE A 159 -0.76 2.66 -0.13
C ILE A 159 -0.42 2.47 -1.61
N TRP A 160 0.85 2.23 -1.94
CA TRP A 160 1.26 1.95 -3.31
C TRP A 160 0.61 0.67 -3.85
N GLN A 161 0.56 -0.39 -3.06
CA GLN A 161 -0.14 -1.63 -3.43
C GLN A 161 -1.63 -1.38 -3.69
N TYR A 162 -2.30 -0.59 -2.85
CA TYR A 162 -3.68 -0.16 -3.10
C TYR A 162 -3.82 0.61 -4.42
N HIS A 163 -2.92 1.57 -4.69
CA HIS A 163 -2.91 2.33 -5.94
C HIS A 163 -2.76 1.42 -7.17
N GLN A 164 -1.89 0.41 -7.09
CA GLN A 164 -1.63 -0.54 -8.18
C GLN A 164 -2.74 -1.58 -8.35
N LEU A 165 -3.17 -2.21 -7.26
CA LEU A 165 -4.01 -3.42 -7.25
C LEU A 165 -5.49 -3.12 -6.98
N GLY A 166 -5.80 -2.01 -6.31
CA GLY A 166 -7.12 -1.78 -5.72
C GLY A 166 -7.24 -2.42 -4.34
N SER A 167 -8.44 -2.43 -3.78
CA SER A 167 -8.69 -2.90 -2.40
C SER A 167 -8.39 -4.40 -2.18
N VAL A 168 -8.21 -5.16 -3.26
CA VAL A 168 -7.73 -6.55 -3.22
C VAL A 168 -6.37 -6.71 -2.54
N TYR A 169 -5.58 -5.63 -2.40
CA TYR A 169 -4.34 -5.68 -1.63
C TYR A 169 -4.60 -6.12 -0.17
N ILE A 170 -5.72 -5.71 0.45
CA ILE A 170 -6.05 -6.00 1.85
C ILE A 170 -6.08 -7.51 2.12
N PRO A 171 -6.94 -8.32 1.46
CA PRO A 171 -6.97 -9.76 1.72
C PRO A 171 -5.67 -10.46 1.30
N ARG A 172 -4.93 -9.93 0.31
CA ARG A 172 -3.64 -10.48 -0.11
C ARG A 172 -2.54 -10.23 0.91
N ALA A 173 -2.49 -9.05 1.51
CA ALA A 173 -1.55 -8.66 2.56
C ALA A 173 -1.82 -9.47 3.84
N LEU A 174 -3.09 -9.56 4.27
CA LEU A 174 -3.47 -10.41 5.40
C LEU A 174 -3.08 -11.88 5.17
N ARG A 175 -3.32 -12.41 3.96
CA ARG A 175 -2.90 -13.78 3.63
C ARG A 175 -1.38 -13.94 3.68
N ALA A 176 -0.62 -12.94 3.23
CA ALA A 176 0.84 -12.93 3.32
C ALA A 176 1.31 -12.88 4.78
N GLN A 177 0.72 -12.03 5.61
CA GLN A 177 1.00 -11.91 7.04
C GLN A 177 0.82 -13.24 7.78
N PHE A 178 -0.22 -14.02 7.44
CA PHE A 178 -0.49 -15.34 8.04
C PHE A 178 0.17 -16.53 7.30
N SER A 179 1.05 -16.25 6.33
CA SER A 179 1.83 -17.30 5.66
C SER A 179 3.00 -17.79 6.52
N HIS A 180 3.67 -18.86 6.10
CA HIS A 180 4.83 -19.39 6.83
C HIS A 180 5.99 -18.40 6.80
N GLU A 181 6.22 -17.78 5.64
CA GLU A 181 7.27 -16.79 5.42
C GLU A 181 6.90 -15.45 6.09
N GLY A 182 5.61 -15.08 6.09
CA GLY A 182 5.14 -13.85 6.70
C GLY A 182 5.88 -12.64 6.13
N TYR A 183 6.56 -11.93 7.03
CA TYR A 183 7.37 -10.75 6.77
C TYR A 183 8.80 -11.07 6.32
N ASP A 184 9.31 -12.27 6.63
CA ASP A 184 10.70 -12.64 6.37
C ASP A 184 10.91 -12.86 4.86
N TYR A 185 11.64 -11.96 4.22
CA TYR A 185 12.00 -12.06 2.81
C TYR A 185 13.32 -12.81 2.56
N GLY A 186 13.95 -13.40 3.59
CA GLY A 186 15.17 -14.20 3.45
C GLY A 186 16.47 -13.40 3.33
N GLY A 187 16.44 -12.10 3.61
CA GLY A 187 17.61 -11.22 3.64
C GLY A 187 18.38 -11.13 2.32
N LEU A 188 19.66 -10.77 2.39
CA LEU A 188 20.52 -10.48 1.23
C LEU A 188 20.56 -11.62 0.20
N ALA A 189 20.68 -12.86 0.68
CA ALA A 189 20.83 -14.03 -0.17
C ALA A 189 19.64 -14.19 -1.12
N ASN A 190 18.42 -14.02 -0.60
CA ASN A 190 17.21 -14.13 -1.40
C ASN A 190 17.03 -12.93 -2.33
N LEU A 191 17.37 -11.71 -1.89
CA LEU A 191 17.32 -10.53 -2.75
C LEU A 191 18.31 -10.63 -3.93
N VAL A 192 19.55 -11.07 -3.68
CA VAL A 192 20.56 -11.30 -4.74
C VAL A 192 20.10 -12.39 -5.70
N LEU A 193 19.52 -13.48 -5.18
CA LEU A 193 18.95 -14.54 -6.02
C LEU A 193 17.80 -14.02 -6.89
N ALA A 194 16.91 -13.20 -6.32
CA ALA A 194 15.82 -12.58 -7.06
C ALA A 194 16.35 -11.74 -8.22
N ILE A 195 17.30 -10.85 -7.98
CA ILE A 195 17.92 -10.02 -9.02
C ILE A 195 18.60 -10.89 -10.10
N ARG A 196 19.39 -11.88 -9.70
CA ARG A 196 20.09 -12.80 -10.63
C ARG A 196 19.14 -13.59 -11.52
N THR A 197 17.91 -13.85 -11.04
CA THR A 197 16.87 -14.57 -11.78
C THR A 197 15.91 -13.63 -12.50
N GLY A 198 16.22 -12.32 -12.57
CA GLY A 198 15.40 -11.32 -13.25
C GLY A 198 14.06 -11.03 -12.55
N LYS A 199 13.94 -11.41 -11.27
CA LYS A 199 12.74 -11.13 -10.47
C LYS A 199 12.74 -9.68 -10.01
N LYS A 200 11.53 -9.14 -9.94
CA LYS A 200 11.20 -7.79 -9.49
C LYS A 200 10.66 -7.79 -8.06
N LEU A 201 10.37 -6.62 -7.50
CA LEU A 201 9.76 -6.49 -6.17
C LEU A 201 8.42 -7.26 -6.09
N SER A 202 7.69 -7.34 -7.20
CA SER A 202 6.43 -8.11 -7.32
C SER A 202 6.57 -9.62 -7.10
N ALA A 203 7.79 -10.17 -7.10
CA ALA A 203 8.04 -11.58 -6.80
C ALA A 203 7.97 -11.90 -5.30
N PHE A 204 8.00 -10.88 -4.44
CA PHE A 204 7.84 -11.00 -3.00
C PHE A 204 6.37 -10.82 -2.61
N ASN A 205 5.96 -11.43 -1.50
CA ASN A 205 4.62 -11.24 -0.97
C ASN A 205 4.41 -9.78 -0.50
N LEU A 206 3.17 -9.35 -0.31
CA LEU A 206 2.89 -7.93 -0.05
C LEU A 206 3.50 -7.39 1.25
N GLU A 207 3.64 -8.21 2.30
CA GLU A 207 4.30 -7.81 3.54
C GLU A 207 5.82 -7.72 3.38
N GLN A 208 6.41 -8.70 2.71
CA GLN A 208 7.84 -8.69 2.35
C GLN A 208 8.19 -7.46 1.51
N GLN A 209 7.33 -7.05 0.57
CA GLN A 209 7.55 -5.81 -0.18
C GLN A 209 7.63 -4.59 0.73
N GLY A 210 6.78 -4.51 1.75
CA GLY A 210 6.83 -3.44 2.76
C GLY A 210 8.14 -3.44 3.53
N ASP A 211 8.51 -4.61 4.07
CA ASP A 211 9.70 -4.74 4.91
C ASP A 211 11.02 -4.59 4.12
N ILE A 212 11.08 -4.97 2.84
CA ILE A 212 12.25 -4.72 1.98
C ILE A 212 12.51 -3.21 1.88
N ILE A 213 11.46 -2.40 1.68
CA ILE A 213 11.62 -0.95 1.51
C ILE A 213 11.88 -0.27 2.85
N ALA A 214 11.25 -0.75 3.93
CA ALA A 214 11.54 -0.29 5.28
C ALA A 214 12.99 -0.62 5.70
N ASP A 215 13.51 -1.81 5.36
CA ASP A 215 14.89 -2.20 5.66
C ASP A 215 15.90 -1.36 4.87
N TYR A 216 15.64 -1.10 3.59
CA TYR A 216 16.46 -0.15 2.84
C TYR A 216 16.51 1.23 3.51
N HIS A 217 15.36 1.72 3.97
CA HIS A 217 15.30 2.98 4.70
C HIS A 217 16.14 2.95 5.99
N ARG A 218 16.03 1.87 6.76
CA ARG A 218 16.79 1.66 8.00
C ARG A 218 18.29 1.69 7.75
N ILE A 219 18.77 0.98 6.72
CA ILE A 219 20.20 0.91 6.38
C ILE A 219 20.74 2.29 5.98
N ILE A 220 19.98 3.07 5.18
CA ILE A 220 20.38 4.46 4.83
C ILE A 220 20.55 5.32 6.09
N LYS A 221 19.69 5.14 7.09
CA LYS A 221 19.75 5.85 8.38
C LYS A 221 20.80 5.27 9.35
N GLY A 222 21.55 4.24 8.93
CA GLY A 222 22.55 3.58 9.77
C GLY A 222 21.97 2.65 10.83
N LYS A 223 20.71 2.22 10.69
CA LYS A 223 20.09 1.19 11.53
C LYS A 223 20.26 -0.19 10.90
N ASN A 224 20.20 -1.23 11.71
CA ASN A 224 20.19 -2.61 11.24
C ASN A 224 18.85 -2.95 10.56
N PRO A 225 18.85 -3.75 9.47
CA PRO A 225 17.62 -4.30 8.91
C PRO A 225 16.90 -5.19 9.94
N ARG A 226 15.61 -5.44 9.72
CA ARG A 226 14.85 -6.45 10.45
C ARG A 226 15.23 -7.86 10.00
N TRP A 227 15.50 -8.04 8.69
CA TRP A 227 15.75 -9.35 8.11
C TRP A 227 17.16 -9.47 7.51
N GLY A 228 17.92 -10.44 8.02
CA GLY A 228 19.28 -10.75 7.55
C GLY A 228 20.38 -9.83 8.11
N ALA A 229 21.61 -10.05 7.65
CA ALA A 229 22.78 -9.24 7.98
C ALA A 229 23.22 -8.47 6.73
N ILE A 230 22.78 -7.22 6.64
CA ILE A 230 22.92 -6.38 5.43
C ILE A 230 23.59 -5.08 5.82
N THR A 231 24.54 -4.67 5.00
CA THR A 231 25.38 -3.50 5.25
C THR A 231 25.15 -2.41 4.20
N LYS A 232 25.79 -1.25 4.36
CA LYS A 232 25.62 -0.13 3.40
C LYS A 232 26.22 -0.49 2.03
N GLU A 233 27.18 -1.39 2.00
CA GLU A 233 27.83 -1.94 0.82
C GLU A 233 26.84 -2.73 -0.06
N ASP A 234 25.75 -3.22 0.53
CA ASP A 234 24.73 -4.04 -0.14
C ASP A 234 23.51 -3.21 -0.63
N LEU A 235 23.51 -1.89 -0.46
CA LEU A 235 22.37 -1.02 -0.78
C LEU A 235 21.93 -1.11 -2.25
N TRP A 236 22.86 -1.41 -3.16
CA TRP A 236 22.59 -1.56 -4.59
C TRP A 236 21.50 -2.61 -4.88
N VAL A 237 21.37 -3.63 -4.03
CA VAL A 237 20.37 -4.70 -4.15
C VAL A 237 18.95 -4.12 -4.00
N TYR A 238 18.76 -3.23 -3.02
CA TYR A 238 17.47 -2.57 -2.80
C TYR A 238 17.19 -1.51 -3.84
N GLU A 239 18.21 -0.73 -4.24
CA GLU A 239 18.08 0.29 -5.28
C GLU A 239 17.57 -0.31 -6.59
N HIS A 240 18.00 -1.53 -6.92
CA HIS A 240 17.49 -2.28 -8.07
C HIS A 240 15.99 -2.57 -7.98
N LEU A 241 15.49 -2.89 -6.78
CA LEU A 241 14.09 -3.22 -6.54
C LEU A 241 13.19 -1.99 -6.38
N ILE A 242 13.73 -0.85 -5.93
CA ILE A 242 13.00 0.42 -5.76
C ILE A 242 12.59 1.04 -7.09
N GLY A 243 13.30 0.72 -8.18
CA GLY A 243 12.92 1.19 -9.52
C GLY A 243 11.44 0.91 -9.86
N ASP A 244 10.90 -0.22 -9.38
CA ASP A 244 9.51 -0.60 -9.58
C ASP A 244 8.50 0.34 -8.89
N LEU A 245 8.88 0.98 -7.78
CA LEU A 245 7.99 1.87 -7.03
C LEU A 245 7.78 3.22 -7.75
N LYS A 246 8.82 3.71 -8.42
CA LYS A 246 8.82 5.02 -9.08
C LYS A 246 8.18 5.00 -10.46
N ALA A 247 7.98 3.81 -11.04
CA ALA A 247 7.36 3.64 -12.34
C ALA A 247 5.91 4.16 -12.32
N LYS A 248 5.53 4.93 -13.36
CA LYS A 248 4.14 5.41 -13.48
C LYS A 248 3.20 4.24 -13.79
N THR A 249 1.96 4.35 -13.33
CA THR A 249 0.90 3.36 -13.60
C THR A 249 0.72 3.17 -15.11
N GLY A 250 1.27 2.07 -15.64
CA GLY A 250 1.31 1.75 -17.08
C GLY A 250 2.65 1.18 -17.57
N GLU A 251 3.74 1.42 -16.84
CA GLU A 251 5.09 0.87 -17.16
C GLU A 251 5.34 -0.49 -16.49
N VAL A 252 4.56 -0.81 -15.45
CA VAL A 252 4.53 -2.14 -14.82
C VAL A 252 3.60 -3.04 -15.64
N ALA A 253 4.01 -3.35 -16.87
CA ALA A 253 3.31 -4.29 -17.72
C ALA A 253 3.59 -5.74 -17.26
N ALA A 254 2.49 -6.49 -17.12
CA ALA A 254 2.32 -7.96 -17.15
C ALA A 254 3.26 -8.83 -16.30
#